data_AF-A0ABD1DNC1-F1
#
_entry.id   AF-A0ABD1DNC1-F1
#
_cell.length_a   1.000
_cell.length_b   1.000
_cell.length_c   1.000
_cell.angle_alpha   90.00
_cell.angle_beta   90.00
_cell.angle_gamma   90.00
#
_symmetry.space_group_name_H-M   'P 1'
#
loop_
_entity.id
_entity.type
_entity.pdbx_description
1 polymer ?
#
loop_
_entity_poly.entity_id
_entity_poly.type
_entity_poly.pdbx_seq_one_letter_code
_entity_poly.pdbx_strand_id
1 'polypeptide(L)'
;MSLFAVVKLSWYQGYVFIAFISYQLFFGCFLGTLLAMKNEQLQHEIYKISWYKLSIPHQKLLQFMLKSAQEPVCLTVIFAPLDMGTFLQVYKSIYSMFTMLLTVQEEE
;
A
#
# COMPACT_ATOMS: atom_id res chain seq x y z
N MET A 1 -8.15 -36.91 21.04
CA MET A 1 -7.80 -35.64 21.72
C MET A 1 -6.59 -34.94 21.09
N SER A 2 -5.46 -35.62 20.86
CA SER A 2 -4.27 -35.04 20.19
C SER A 2 -4.54 -34.59 18.74
N LEU A 3 -5.22 -35.41 17.94
CA LEU A 3 -5.51 -35.12 16.53
C LEU A 3 -6.38 -33.86 16.34
N PHE A 4 -7.41 -33.67 17.17
CA PHE A 4 -8.26 -32.47 17.14
C PHE A 4 -7.50 -31.20 17.57
N ALA A 5 -6.58 -31.32 18.53
CA ALA A 5 -5.72 -30.20 18.95
C ALA A 5 -4.75 -29.78 17.84
N VAL A 6 -4.15 -30.75 17.13
CA VAL A 6 -3.27 -30.49 15.98
C VAL A 6 -4.03 -29.81 14.84
N VAL A 7 -5.23 -30.29 14.51
CA VAL A 7 -6.07 -29.65 13.48
C VAL A 7 -6.43 -28.22 13.92
N LYS A 8 -6.91 -28.00 15.15
CA LYS A 8 -7.23 -26.65 15.63
C LYS A 8 -6.03 -25.70 15.64
N LEU A 9 -4.83 -26.20 15.96
CA LEU A 9 -3.60 -25.41 15.96
C LEU A 9 -3.20 -24.99 14.53
N SER A 10 -3.30 -25.89 13.55
CA SER A 10 -2.99 -25.57 12.15
C SER A 10 -3.93 -24.50 11.57
N TRP A 11 -5.23 -24.56 11.90
CA TRP A 11 -6.18 -23.53 11.47
C TRP A 11 -5.87 -22.18 12.12
N TYR A 12 -5.54 -22.16 13.43
CA TYR A 12 -5.17 -20.93 14.14
C TYR A 12 -3.93 -20.24 13.52
N GLN A 13 -2.91 -21.01 13.14
CA GLN A 13 -1.72 -20.47 12.48
C GLN A 13 -2.04 -19.81 11.13
N GLY A 14 -2.93 -20.42 10.33
CA GLY A 14 -3.37 -19.86 9.04
C GLY A 14 -4.07 -18.50 9.21
N TYR A 15 -5.00 -18.39 10.17
CA TYR A 15 -5.69 -17.12 10.44
C TYR A 15 -4.71 -16.00 10.87
N VAL A 16 -3.75 -16.32 11.75
CA VAL A 16 -2.76 -15.34 12.21
C VAL A 16 -1.88 -14.86 11.05
N PHE A 17 -1.48 -15.75 10.15
CA PHE A 17 -0.65 -15.40 8.99
C PHE A 17 -1.39 -14.47 8.00
N ILE A 18 -2.65 -14.78 7.69
CA ILE A 18 -3.50 -13.94 6.83
C ILE A 18 -3.71 -12.56 7.47
N ALA A 19 -4.00 -12.51 8.77
CA ALA A 19 -4.13 -11.26 9.50
C ALA A 19 -2.84 -10.43 9.45
N PHE A 20 -1.68 -11.05 9.64
CA PHE A 20 -0.39 -10.36 9.58
C PHE A 20 -0.10 -9.79 8.19
N ILE A 21 -0.32 -10.56 7.12
CA ILE A 21 -0.13 -10.08 5.74
C ILE A 21 -1.09 -8.94 5.43
N SER A 22 -2.36 -9.05 5.83
CA SER A 22 -3.33 -7.98 5.63
C SER A 22 -2.93 -6.68 6.32
N TYR A 23 -2.42 -6.79 7.55
CA TYR A 23 -1.95 -5.64 8.32
C TYR A 23 -0.72 -5.00 7.67
N GLN A 24 0.26 -5.81 7.26
CA GLN A 24 1.46 -5.34 6.57
C GLN A 24 1.09 -4.61 5.26
N LEU A 25 0.16 -5.16 4.48
CA LEU A 25 -0.31 -4.55 3.24
C LEU A 25 -1.08 -3.25 3.51
N PHE A 26 -1.96 -3.24 4.50
CA PHE A 26 -2.71 -2.05 4.90
C PHE A 26 -1.77 -0.91 5.32
N PHE A 27 -0.77 -1.20 6.15
CA PHE A 27 0.19 -0.21 6.62
C PHE A 27 1.03 0.35 5.46
N GLY A 28 1.47 -0.52 4.55
CA GLY A 28 2.16 -0.12 3.34
C GLY A 28 1.32 0.82 2.46
N CYS A 29 0.10 0.39 2.08
CA CYS A 29 -0.81 1.20 1.27
C CYS A 29 -1.14 2.53 1.93
N PHE A 30 -1.40 2.54 3.24
CA PHE A 30 -1.71 3.77 3.98
C PHE A 30 -0.54 4.76 3.96
N LEU A 31 0.69 4.29 4.20
CA LEU A 31 1.89 5.13 4.10
C LEU A 31 2.11 5.65 2.68
N GLY A 32 1.91 4.80 1.67
CA GLY A 32 2.02 5.19 0.26
C GLY A 32 1.06 6.32 -0.12
N THR A 33 -0.22 6.17 0.22
CA THR A 33 -1.25 7.20 -0.02
C THR A 33 -0.96 8.48 0.77
N LEU A 34 -0.58 8.37 2.05
CA LEU A 34 -0.28 9.55 2.88
C LEU A 34 0.92 10.34 2.32
N LEU A 35 1.95 9.64 1.85
CA LEU A 35 3.12 10.25 1.24
C LEU A 35 2.74 10.97 -0.06
N ALA A 36 1.94 10.34 -0.92
CA ALA A 36 1.44 10.95 -2.16
C ALA A 36 0.63 12.23 -1.89
N MET A 37 -0.29 12.19 -0.92
CA MET A 37 -1.09 13.36 -0.53
C MET A 37 -0.23 14.52 -0.01
N LYS A 38 0.79 14.22 0.82
CA LYS A 38 1.70 15.25 1.34
C LYS A 38 2.57 15.85 0.24
N ASN A 39 2.95 15.03 -0.72
CA ASN A 39 3.72 15.44 -1.87
C ASN A 39 2.96 16.44 -2.76
N GLU A 40 1.69 16.16 -3.08
CA GLU A 40 0.85 17.10 -3.84
C GLU A 40 0.65 18.43 -3.11
N GLN A 41 0.40 18.39 -1.79
CA GLN A 41 0.29 19.60 -0.97
C GLN A 41 1.58 20.43 -1.03
N LEU A 42 2.74 19.77 -0.93
CA LEU A 42 4.03 20.41 -0.96
C LEU A 42 4.34 21.02 -2.33
N GLN A 43 4.00 20.33 -3.42
CA GLN A 43 4.09 20.89 -4.78
C GLN A 43 3.22 22.13 -4.93
N HIS A 44 1.96 22.10 -4.46
CA HIS A 44 1.06 23.25 -4.55
C HIS A 44 1.58 24.47 -3.79
N GLU A 45 2.12 24.28 -2.58
CA GLU A 45 2.69 25.37 -1.79
C GLU A 45 3.99 25.91 -2.41
N ILE A 46 4.82 25.05 -3.01
CA ILE A 46 5.98 25.47 -3.80
C ILE A 46 5.56 26.34 -4.99
N TYR A 47 4.50 25.98 -5.72
CA TYR A 47 4.01 26.77 -6.84
C TYR A 47 3.51 28.17 -6.43
N LYS A 48 3.01 28.34 -5.20
CA LYS A 48 2.60 29.65 -4.67
C LYS A 48 3.78 30.52 -4.25
N ILE A 49 4.93 29.92 -3.92
CA ILE A 49 6.13 30.66 -3.52
C ILE A 49 6.70 31.38 -4.74
N SER A 50 7.01 32.67 -4.59
CA SER A 50 7.74 33.43 -5.60
C SER A 50 9.21 33.02 -5.60
N TRP A 51 9.51 31.88 -6.21
CA TRP A 51 10.83 31.25 -6.36
C TRP A 51 11.97 32.19 -6.81
N TYR A 52 11.64 33.26 -7.54
CA TYR A 52 12.58 34.26 -8.05
C TYR A 52 13.04 35.26 -6.96
N LYS A 53 12.32 35.35 -5.85
CA LYS A 53 12.67 36.23 -4.71
C LYS A 53 13.44 35.51 -3.60
N LEU A 54 13.67 34.20 -3.75
CA LEU A 54 14.30 33.37 -2.74
C LEU A 54 15.82 33.33 -2.91
N SER A 55 16.56 33.26 -1.80
CA SER A 55 18.02 33.19 -1.82
C SER A 55 18.52 31.91 -2.51
N ILE A 56 19.62 32.00 -3.26
CA ILE A 56 20.27 30.90 -4.02
C ILE A 56 20.37 29.56 -3.25
N PRO A 57 20.79 29.50 -1.97
CA PRO A 57 20.82 28.26 -1.19
C PRO A 57 19.44 27.62 -1.02
N HIS A 58 18.40 28.43 -0.80
CA HIS A 58 17.04 27.94 -0.60
C HIS A 58 16.41 27.47 -1.91
N GLN A 59 16.72 28.14 -3.03
CA GLN A 59 16.24 27.72 -4.35
C GLN A 59 16.79 26.33 -4.73
N LYS A 60 18.05 26.03 -4.41
CA LYS A 60 18.64 24.70 -4.62
C LYS A 60 18.00 23.62 -3.74
N LEU A 61 17.76 23.93 -2.46
CA LEU A 61 17.06 23.02 -1.56
C LEU A 61 15.65 22.70 -2.07
N LEU A 62 14.95 23.73 -2.53
CA LEU A 62 13.58 23.63 -3.03
C LEU A 62 13.51 22.86 -4.36
N GLN A 63 14.48 23.04 -5.26
CA GLN A 63 14.64 22.20 -6.45
C GLN A 63 14.97 20.74 -6.11
N PHE A 64 15.83 20.49 -5.12
CA PHE A 64 16.16 19.13 -4.69
C PHE A 64 14.94 18.44 -4.07
N MET A 65 14.19 19.14 -3.23
CA MET A 65 12.96 18.66 -2.62
C MET A 65 11.89 18.42 -3.69
N LEU A 66 11.72 19.34 -4.66
CA LEU A 66 10.78 19.19 -5.76
C LEU A 66 11.16 18.03 -6.70
N LYS A 67 12.45 17.83 -6.96
CA LYS A 67 12.94 16.69 -7.73
C LYS A 67 12.68 15.35 -7.01
N SER A 68 12.93 15.32 -5.70
CA SER A 68 12.65 14.15 -4.85
C SER A 68 11.15 13.88 -4.71
N ALA A 69 10.33 14.93 -4.80
CA ALA A 69 8.87 14.89 -4.84
C ALA A 69 8.31 14.47 -6.21
N GLN A 70 8.93 14.90 -7.31
CA GLN A 70 8.53 14.53 -8.66
C GLN A 70 9.00 13.13 -9.05
N GLU A 71 10.07 12.63 -8.43
CA GLU A 71 10.32 11.20 -8.42
C GLU A 71 9.14 10.54 -7.70
N PRO A 72 8.30 9.78 -8.40
CA PRO A 72 7.24 9.06 -7.74
C PRO A 72 7.94 8.09 -6.82
N VAL A 73 7.93 8.37 -5.51
CA VAL A 73 8.09 7.34 -4.49
C VAL A 73 6.81 6.51 -4.51
N CYS A 74 6.52 5.95 -5.68
CA CYS A 74 5.79 4.71 -5.75
C CYS A 74 6.68 3.75 -4.99
N LEU A 75 6.28 3.41 -3.77
CA LEU A 75 6.65 2.16 -3.14
C LEU A 75 6.14 1.04 -4.05
N THR A 76 6.79 0.89 -5.20
CA THR A 76 6.49 -0.11 -6.20
C THR A 76 6.98 -1.40 -5.60
N VAL A 77 6.10 -2.09 -4.89
CA VAL A 77 6.29 -3.52 -4.67
C VAL A 77 6.02 -4.18 -6.01
N ILE A 78 7.07 -4.17 -6.82
CA ILE A 78 7.31 -4.96 -8.02
C ILE A 78 6.51 -4.56 -9.28
N PHE A 79 5.19 -4.27 -9.28
CA PHE A 79 4.46 -3.96 -10.53
C PHE A 79 3.26 -2.99 -10.48
N ALA A 80 2.85 -2.48 -9.32
CA ALA A 80 1.70 -1.56 -9.22
C ALA A 80 1.95 -0.44 -8.21
N PRO A 81 1.41 0.77 -8.43
CA PRO A 81 1.40 1.79 -7.40
C PRO A 81 0.63 1.28 -6.19
N LEU A 82 1.24 1.46 -5.02
CA LEU A 82 0.69 1.04 -3.73
C LEU A 82 -0.44 2.02 -3.34
N ASP A 83 -1.58 1.88 -4.01
CA ASP A 83 -2.78 2.67 -3.80
C ASP A 83 -3.88 1.83 -3.11
N MET A 84 -4.81 2.50 -2.42
CA MET A 84 -5.98 1.82 -1.83
C MET A 84 -6.81 1.05 -2.88
N GLY A 85 -6.80 1.50 -4.14
CA GLY A 85 -7.39 0.76 -5.25
C GLY A 85 -6.78 -0.62 -5.45
N THR A 86 -5.45 -0.74 -5.37
CA THR A 86 -4.73 -2.00 -5.53
C THR A 86 -4.98 -2.95 -4.35
N PHE A 87 -5.08 -2.43 -3.13
CA PHE A 87 -5.50 -3.20 -1.94
C PHE A 87 -6.88 -3.85 -2.15
N LEU A 88 -7.87 -3.05 -2.56
CA LEU A 88 -9.23 -3.56 -2.83
C LEU A 88 -9.26 -4.58 -3.96
N GLN A 89 -8.44 -4.40 -4.99
CA GLN A 89 -8.34 -5.33 -6.10
C GLN A 89 -7.77 -6.68 -5.65
N VAL A 90 -6.72 -6.70 -4.82
CA VAL A 90 -6.16 -7.93 -4.24
C VAL A 90 -7.21 -8.65 -3.39
N TYR A 91 -7.94 -7.92 -2.53
CA TYR A 91 -9.01 -8.52 -1.73
C TYR A 91 -10.12 -9.11 -2.61
N LYS A 92 -10.56 -8.40 -3.64
CA LYS A 92 -11.56 -8.91 -4.60
C LYS A 92 -11.09 -10.20 -5.28
N SER A 93 -9.82 -10.27 -5.68
CA SER A 93 -9.24 -11.49 -6.27
C SER A 93 -9.23 -12.66 -5.27
N ILE A 94 -8.87 -12.43 -4.01
CA ILE A 94 -8.92 -13.45 -2.95
C ILE A 94 -10.35 -13.95 -2.75
N TYR A 95 -11.32 -13.04 -2.61
CA TYR A 95 -12.73 -13.39 -2.48
C TYR A 95 -13.23 -14.17 -3.69
N SER A 96 -12.86 -13.76 -4.91
CA SER A 96 -13.24 -14.44 -6.15
C SER A 96 -12.68 -15.87 -6.22
N MET A 97 -11.41 -16.06 -5.85
CA MET A 97 -10.80 -17.40 -5.80
C MET A 97 -11.48 -18.28 -4.75
N PHE A 98 -11.80 -17.71 -3.59
CA PHE A 98 -12.50 -18.41 -2.52
C PHE A 98 -13.91 -18.85 -2.95
N THR A 99 -14.67 -17.95 -3.59
CA THR A 99 -16.00 -18.29 -4.11
C THR A 99 -15.93 -19.35 -5.21
N MET A 100 -14.93 -19.31 -6.09
CA MET A 100 -14.74 -20.33 -7.12
C MET A 100 -14.44 -21.71 -6.53
N LEU A 101 -13.60 -21.78 -5.48
CA LEU A 101 -13.32 -23.02 -4.77
C LEU A 101 -14.57 -23.58 -4.07
N LEU A 102 -15.40 -22.71 -3.47
CA LEU A 102 -16.66 -23.12 -2.85
C LEU A 102 -17.63 -23.70 -3.88
N THR A 103 -17.77 -23.07 -5.05
CA THR A 103 -18.67 -23.58 -6.10
C THR A 103 -18.20 -24.92 -6.66
N VAL A 104 -16.89 -25.16 -6.76
CA VAL A 104 -16.36 -26.47 -7.20
C VAL A 104 -16.63 -27.56 -6.16
N GLN A 105 -16.62 -27.24 -4.86
CA GLN A 105 -16.96 -28.18 -3.78
C GLN A 105 -18.46 -28.53 -3.72
N GLU A 106 -19.34 -27.69 -4.26
CA GLU A 106 -20.79 -27.95 -4.34
C GLU A 106 -21.17 -28.84 -5.54
N GLU A 107 -20.31 -28.96 -6.55
CA GLU A 107 -20.54 -29.82 -7.73
C GLU A 107 -20.05 -31.28 -7.55
N GLU A 108 -19.45 -31.63 -6.40
CA GLU A 108 -19.16 -33.01 -5.96
C GLU A 108 -20.21 -33.53 -4.95
#